data_AF-A0A8B6BHA1-F1
#
_entry.id   AF-A0A8B6BHA1-F1
#
_cell.length_a   1.000
_cell.length_b   1.000
_cell.length_c   1.000
_cell.angle_alpha   90.00
_cell.angle_beta   90.00
_cell.angle_gamma   90.00
#
_symmetry.space_group_name_H-M   'P 1'
#
loop_
_entity.id
_entity.type
_entity.pdbx_description
1 polymer ?
#
loop_
_entity_poly.entity_id
_entity_poly.type
_entity_poly.pdbx_seq_one_letter_code
_entity_poly.pdbx_strand_id
1 'polypeptide(L)'
;MGCIRSTLLKRMKTLPDSSEGLTVIQAGATLNEELIRVLERAATKPTIIQTCSQNAQDLNKDDMKSIADLCRNCKHDKILVTHRTAKVVSFAKFLAKQDLHKTILLAADDLELTADFNVGYTLGVLQCLSERDIYIIRDGKLIHWSKVSHDIA
;
A
#
# COMPACT_ATOMS: atom_id res chain seq x y z
N MET A 1 16.37 -2.04 -21.08
CA MET A 1 16.60 -3.42 -20.60
C MET A 1 16.62 -3.36 -19.09
N GLY A 2 15.85 -4.10 -18.30
CA GLY A 2 14.78 -5.04 -18.53
C GLY A 2 14.32 -5.48 -17.14
N CYS A 3 13.08 -5.17 -16.76
CA CYS A 3 12.43 -5.84 -15.63
C CYS A 3 10.91 -5.86 -15.83
N ILE A 4 10.50 -6.23 -17.04
CA ILE A 4 9.18 -6.78 -17.26
C ILE A 4 9.44 -8.01 -18.12
N ARG A 5 9.52 -9.20 -17.51
CA ARG A 5 9.08 -10.44 -18.16
C ARG A 5 9.09 -11.66 -17.21
N SER A 6 7.90 -12.26 -17.21
CA SER A 6 7.59 -13.70 -17.23
C SER A 6 7.70 -14.57 -15.98
N THR A 7 8.44 -14.21 -14.92
CA THR A 7 8.56 -15.13 -13.76
C THR A 7 7.65 -14.77 -12.58
N LEU A 8 7.42 -13.48 -12.30
CA LEU A 8 6.62 -13.02 -11.15
C LEU A 8 5.11 -13.26 -11.30
N LEU A 9 4.59 -13.29 -12.54
CA LEU A 9 3.19 -13.62 -12.83
C LEU A 9 2.79 -15.05 -12.41
N LYS A 10 3.74 -15.98 -12.28
CA LYS A 10 3.45 -17.40 -11.93
C LYS A 10 3.34 -17.67 -10.43
N ARG A 11 3.76 -16.73 -9.57
CA ARG A 11 3.64 -16.86 -8.10
C ARG A 11 2.50 -16.04 -7.50
N MET A 12 1.76 -15.31 -8.34
CA MET A 12 0.47 -14.71 -7.99
C MET A 12 -0.54 -15.85 -7.77
N LYS A 13 -0.48 -16.51 -6.61
CA LYS A 13 -1.64 -17.18 -6.04
C LYS A 13 -2.66 -16.07 -5.78
N THR A 14 -3.49 -15.79 -6.78
CA THR A 14 -4.72 -15.02 -6.60
C THR A 14 -5.55 -15.76 -5.56
N LEU A 15 -5.49 -15.30 -4.31
CA LEU A 15 -6.49 -15.67 -3.31
C LEU A 15 -7.87 -15.25 -3.85
N PRO A 16 -8.94 -16.02 -3.58
CA PRO A 16 -10.23 -15.82 -4.21
C PRO A 16 -10.77 -14.40 -4.01
N ASP A 17 -11.25 -13.83 -5.11
CA ASP A 17 -11.65 -12.44 -5.30
C ASP A 17 -13.03 -12.18 -4.66
N SER A 18 -13.13 -11.29 -3.66
CA SER A 18 -14.42 -10.89 -3.07
C SER A 18 -14.93 -9.58 -3.71
N SER A 19 -16.24 -9.47 -3.94
CA SER A 19 -16.89 -8.29 -4.56
C SER A 19 -16.88 -7.02 -3.70
N GLU A 20 -16.68 -7.14 -2.38
CA GLU A 20 -16.39 -6.04 -1.44
C GLU A 20 -14.88 -6.00 -1.11
N GLY A 21 -14.04 -6.06 -2.13
CA GLY A 21 -12.60 -6.25 -1.98
C GLY A 21 -11.80 -4.97 -1.72
N LEU A 22 -10.59 -5.15 -1.18
CA LEU A 22 -9.56 -4.13 -1.09
C LEU A 22 -8.29 -4.61 -1.81
N THR A 23 -7.48 -3.68 -2.31
CA THR A 23 -6.18 -4.00 -2.91
C THR A 23 -5.07 -3.68 -1.92
N VAL A 24 -4.15 -4.62 -1.69
CA VAL A 24 -2.90 -4.36 -0.96
C VAL A 24 -1.76 -4.32 -1.95
N ILE A 25 -1.12 -3.16 -2.08
CA ILE A 25 0.09 -2.97 -2.87
C ILE A 25 1.27 -2.95 -1.90
N GLN A 26 2.06 -4.02 -1.91
CA GLN A 26 3.30 -4.07 -1.16
C GLN A 26 4.46 -3.65 -2.06
N ALA A 27 5.14 -2.56 -1.68
CA ALA A 27 6.34 -2.13 -2.38
C ALA A 27 7.60 -2.72 -1.70
N GLY A 28 8.37 -3.49 -2.45
CA GLY A 28 9.57 -4.17 -1.96
C GLY A 28 9.86 -5.50 -2.65
N ALA A 29 11.11 -5.95 -2.54
CA ALA A 29 11.61 -7.16 -3.23
C ALA A 29 11.04 -8.48 -2.67
N THR A 30 10.61 -8.49 -1.40
CA THR A 30 10.03 -9.67 -0.73
C THR A 30 8.66 -9.36 -0.17
N LEU A 31 7.72 -10.30 -0.32
CA LEU A 31 6.45 -10.27 0.39
C LEU A 31 6.68 -10.41 1.89
N ASN A 32 5.93 -9.66 2.69
CA ASN A 32 6.00 -9.77 4.14
C ASN A 32 5.15 -10.98 4.57
N GLU A 33 5.77 -11.98 5.20
CA GLU A 33 5.05 -13.18 5.64
C GLU A 33 3.98 -12.89 6.71
N GLU A 34 4.20 -11.88 7.56
CA GLU A 34 3.26 -11.44 8.59
C GLU A 34 2.04 -10.77 7.94
N LEU A 35 2.27 -9.94 6.91
CA LEU A 35 1.19 -9.42 6.06
C LEU A 35 0.37 -10.58 5.48
N ILE A 36 1.00 -11.57 4.87
CA ILE A 36 0.29 -12.73 4.32
C ILE A 36 -0.51 -13.46 5.40
N ARG A 37 0.09 -13.74 6.57
CA ARG A 37 -0.56 -14.45 7.68
C ARG A 37 -1.81 -13.73 8.18
N VAL A 38 -1.77 -12.41 8.34
CA VAL A 38 -2.95 -11.63 8.75
C VAL A 38 -3.98 -11.60 7.64
N LEU A 39 -3.58 -11.41 6.38
CA LEU A 39 -4.48 -11.38 5.25
C LEU A 39 -5.20 -12.72 5.02
N GLU A 40 -4.52 -13.83 5.27
CA GLU A 40 -5.14 -15.17 5.24
C GLU A 40 -6.25 -15.32 6.28
N ARG A 41 -6.12 -14.65 7.44
CA ARG A 41 -7.10 -14.69 8.53
C ARG A 41 -8.18 -13.59 8.44
N ALA A 42 -7.94 -12.54 7.67
CA ALA A 42 -8.88 -11.46 7.48
C ALA A 42 -10.19 -11.96 6.83
N ALA A 43 -11.31 -11.39 7.28
CA ALA A 43 -12.64 -11.67 6.73
C ALA A 43 -12.72 -11.22 5.26
N THR A 44 -12.16 -10.04 4.96
CA THR A 44 -11.95 -9.57 3.58
C THR A 44 -10.76 -10.28 2.96
N LYS A 45 -10.90 -10.79 1.74
CA LYS A 45 -9.79 -11.38 0.96
C LYS A 45 -9.25 -10.35 -0.03
N PRO A 46 -8.16 -9.63 0.30
CA PRO A 46 -7.65 -8.63 -0.61
C PRO A 46 -6.94 -9.23 -1.82
N THR A 47 -6.95 -8.47 -2.91
CA THR A 47 -5.99 -8.67 -4.00
C THR A 47 -4.63 -8.12 -3.56
N ILE A 48 -3.60 -8.97 -3.54
CA ILE A 48 -2.24 -8.56 -3.19
C ILE A 48 -1.45 -8.35 -4.49
N ILE A 49 -0.84 -7.17 -4.63
CA ILE A 49 0.06 -6.81 -5.72
C ILE A 49 1.42 -6.49 -5.12
N GLN A 50 2.47 -7.16 -5.57
CA GLN A 50 3.83 -6.86 -5.17
C GLN A 50 4.51 -6.04 -6.28
N THR A 51 5.18 -4.95 -5.91
CA THR A 51 6.07 -4.21 -6.82
C THR A 51 7.54 -4.32 -6.39
N CYS A 52 8.44 -4.48 -7.36
CA CYS A 52 9.87 -4.47 -7.12
C CYS A 52 10.38 -3.02 -7.12
N SER A 53 10.63 -2.44 -5.94
CA SER A 53 11.54 -1.31 -5.84
C SER A 53 12.98 -1.84 -5.78
N GLN A 54 13.86 -1.25 -6.59
CA GLN A 54 15.28 -1.58 -6.58
C GLN A 54 15.99 -1.12 -5.30
N ASN A 55 15.38 -0.21 -4.53
CA ASN A 55 15.98 0.34 -3.32
C ASN A 55 15.04 0.14 -2.13
N ALA A 56 15.44 -0.73 -1.20
CA ALA A 56 14.65 -1.05 -0.01
C ALA A 56 14.45 0.13 0.95
N GLN A 57 15.25 1.20 0.82
CA GLN A 57 15.19 2.37 1.69
C GLN A 57 14.38 3.53 1.11
N ASP A 58 14.22 3.62 -0.21
CA ASP A 58 13.66 4.82 -0.83
C ASP A 58 12.96 4.57 -2.16
N LEU A 59 11.76 5.14 -2.32
CA LEU A 59 11.01 5.09 -3.57
C LEU A 59 11.58 6.15 -4.52
N ASN A 60 12.13 5.71 -5.65
CA ASN A 60 12.48 6.64 -6.71
C ASN A 60 11.22 7.08 -7.49
N LYS A 61 11.36 8.04 -8.41
CA LYS A 61 10.24 8.56 -9.20
C LYS A 61 9.55 7.50 -10.06
N ASP A 62 10.29 6.52 -10.57
CA ASP A 62 9.73 5.48 -11.42
C ASP A 62 8.97 4.43 -10.59
N ASP A 63 9.45 4.10 -9.39
CA ASP A 63 8.71 3.29 -8.42
C ASP A 63 7.38 3.96 -8.05
N MET A 64 7.41 5.27 -7.73
CA MET A 64 6.20 6.03 -7.41
C MET A 64 5.20 6.05 -8.56
N LYS A 65 5.65 6.24 -9.80
CA LYS A 65 4.79 6.16 -11.00
C LYS A 65 4.20 4.77 -11.18
N SER A 66 5.01 3.72 -11.04
CA SER A 66 4.54 2.35 -11.14
C SER A 66 3.46 2.04 -10.11
N ILE A 67 3.62 2.48 -8.86
CA ILE A 67 2.59 2.32 -7.83
C ILE A 67 1.34 3.13 -8.17
N ALA A 68 1.47 4.37 -8.64
CA ALA A 68 0.33 5.18 -9.06
C ALA A 68 -0.47 4.51 -10.19
N ASP A 69 0.22 3.90 -11.16
CA ASP A 69 -0.42 3.16 -12.24
C ASP A 69 -1.12 1.89 -11.74
N LEU A 70 -0.55 1.20 -10.75
CA LEU A 70 -1.23 0.08 -10.09
C LEU A 70 -2.47 0.56 -9.35
N CYS A 71 -2.39 1.66 -8.59
CA CYS A 71 -3.56 2.22 -7.91
C CYS A 71 -4.68 2.57 -8.89
N ARG A 72 -4.33 3.15 -10.05
CA ARG A 72 -5.28 3.53 -11.09
C ARG A 72 -5.97 2.31 -11.72
N ASN A 73 -5.19 1.28 -12.02
CA ASN A 73 -5.66 0.13 -12.80
C ASN A 73 -6.20 -1.02 -11.93
N CYS A 74 -6.00 -0.97 -10.62
CA CYS A 74 -6.56 -2.00 -9.74
C CYS A 74 -8.09 -1.89 -9.66
N LYS A 75 -8.72 -3.05 -9.49
CA LYS A 75 -10.18 -3.20 -9.47
C LYS A 75 -10.85 -2.42 -8.34
N HIS A 76 -10.22 -2.39 -7.15
CA HIS A 76 -10.85 -1.88 -5.93
C HIS A 76 -10.65 -0.38 -5.73
N ASP A 77 -11.57 0.24 -4.99
CA ASP A 77 -11.48 1.67 -4.63
C ASP A 77 -10.69 1.90 -3.34
N LYS A 78 -10.63 0.90 -2.46
CA LYS A 78 -9.86 0.91 -1.22
C LYS A 78 -8.53 0.23 -1.43
N ILE A 79 -7.45 0.99 -1.25
CA ILE A 79 -6.09 0.55 -1.54
C ILE A 79 -5.22 0.80 -0.32
N LEU A 80 -4.58 -0.25 0.17
CA LEU A 80 -3.49 -0.15 1.14
C LEU A 80 -2.17 -0.21 0.37
N VAL A 81 -1.32 0.80 0.51
CA VAL A 81 0.06 0.74 0.07
C VAL A 81 0.98 0.63 1.28
N THR A 82 1.77 -0.43 1.34
CA THR A 82 2.79 -0.64 2.39
C THR A 82 4.18 -0.41 1.82
N HIS A 83 4.98 0.42 2.49
CA HIS A 83 6.40 0.61 2.13
C HIS A 83 7.26 0.98 3.34
N ARG A 84 8.51 0.52 3.33
CA ARG A 84 9.54 0.73 4.35
C ARG A 84 10.30 2.06 4.25
N THR A 85 9.69 3.12 3.71
CA THR A 85 10.41 4.41 3.50
C THR A 85 9.99 5.48 4.49
N ALA A 86 10.95 6.32 4.90
CA ALA A 86 10.71 7.56 5.61
C ALA A 86 9.98 8.63 4.76
N LYS A 87 9.88 8.45 3.43
CA LYS A 87 9.34 9.45 2.48
C LYS A 87 7.84 9.33 2.17
N VAL A 88 7.03 8.84 3.11
CA VAL A 88 5.59 8.60 2.90
C VAL A 88 4.81 9.89 2.58
N VAL A 89 5.18 11.04 3.14
CA VAL A 89 4.52 12.33 2.90
C VAL A 89 4.77 12.82 1.49
N SER A 90 6.02 12.77 1.03
CA SER A 90 6.35 13.14 -0.35
C SER A 90 5.63 12.25 -1.37
N PHE A 91 5.49 10.95 -1.06
CA PHE A 91 4.76 10.02 -1.90
C PHE A 91 3.24 10.28 -1.88
N ALA A 92 2.66 10.60 -0.72
CA ALA A 92 1.25 11.00 -0.61
C ALA A 92 0.95 12.23 -1.47
N LYS A 93 1.80 13.25 -1.38
CA LYS A 93 1.68 14.48 -2.19
C LYS A 93 1.87 14.21 -3.68
N PHE A 94 2.70 13.23 -4.05
CA PHE A 94 2.84 12.79 -5.43
C PHE A 94 1.54 12.13 -5.94
N LEU A 95 0.97 11.19 -5.17
CA LEU A 95 -0.27 10.49 -5.50
C LEU A 95 -1.47 11.44 -5.57
N ALA A 96 -1.54 12.46 -4.72
CA ALA A 96 -2.62 13.44 -4.72
C ALA A 96 -2.73 14.21 -6.05
N LYS A 97 -1.61 14.35 -6.77
CA LYS A 97 -1.55 15.00 -8.08
C LYS A 97 -1.94 14.07 -9.24
N GLN A 98 -2.20 12.79 -8.98
CA GLN A 98 -2.48 11.78 -10.01
C GLN A 98 -3.98 11.59 -10.30
N ASP A 99 -4.86 12.28 -9.56
CA ASP A 99 -6.32 12.29 -9.70
C ASP A 99 -6.93 10.89 -9.82
N LEU A 100 -6.60 10.03 -8.84
CA LEU A 100 -6.93 8.61 -8.90
C LEU A 100 -8.40 8.33 -8.57
N HIS A 101 -9.10 9.23 -7.86
CA HIS A 101 -10.45 9.02 -7.31
C HIS A 101 -10.60 7.71 -6.52
N LYS A 102 -9.58 7.36 -5.72
CA LYS A 102 -9.51 6.16 -4.87
C LYS A 102 -9.33 6.55 -3.40
N THR A 103 -9.71 5.68 -2.48
CA THR A 103 -9.33 5.77 -1.06
C THR A 103 -8.01 5.04 -0.87
N ILE A 104 -6.93 5.77 -0.65
CA ILE A 104 -5.58 5.22 -0.56
C ILE A 104 -5.04 5.45 0.84
N LEU A 105 -4.64 4.37 1.51
CA LEU A 105 -3.99 4.42 2.81
C LEU A 105 -2.52 4.04 2.65
N LEU A 106 -1.63 4.95 3.03
CA LEU A 106 -0.19 4.72 3.06
C LEU A 106 0.22 4.36 4.48
N ALA A 107 0.76 3.17 4.66
CA ALA A 107 1.34 2.75 5.94
C ALA A 107 2.87 2.69 5.81
N ALA A 108 3.55 3.53 6.60
CA ALA A 108 4.97 3.37 6.85
C ALA A 108 5.18 2.15 7.73
N ASP A 109 6.18 1.33 7.43
CA ASP A 109 6.56 0.14 8.23
C ASP A 109 7.30 0.50 9.54
N ASP A 110 7.04 1.69 10.09
CA ASP A 110 7.71 2.28 11.25
C ASP A 110 6.89 2.12 12.55
N LEU A 111 5.80 1.36 12.53
CA LEU A 111 5.08 1.11 13.78
C LEU A 111 5.84 0.06 14.60
N GLU A 112 6.40 0.49 15.72
CA GLU A 112 7.02 -0.29 16.81
C GLU A 112 6.10 -1.35 17.46
N LEU A 113 4.94 -1.66 16.88
CA LEU A 113 4.00 -2.70 17.29
C LEU A 113 4.20 -3.95 16.42
N THR A 114 3.84 -5.13 16.94
CA THR A 114 3.99 -6.39 16.18
C THR A 114 3.31 -6.28 14.81
N ALA A 115 3.96 -6.78 13.77
CA ALA A 115 3.51 -6.61 12.39
C ALA A 115 2.06 -7.07 12.17
N ASP A 116 1.61 -8.10 12.89
CA ASP A 116 0.24 -8.59 12.83
C ASP A 116 -0.79 -7.53 13.26
N PHE A 117 -0.50 -6.79 14.34
CA PHE A 117 -1.36 -5.70 14.81
C PHE A 117 -1.40 -4.55 13.80
N ASN A 118 -0.24 -4.17 13.25
CA ASN A 118 -0.15 -3.06 12.28
C ASN A 118 -0.97 -3.34 11.04
N VAL A 119 -0.88 -4.57 10.51
CA VAL A 119 -1.64 -4.99 9.33
C VAL A 119 -3.14 -4.98 9.65
N GLY A 120 -3.56 -5.60 10.75
CA GLY A 120 -4.96 -5.65 11.16
C GLY A 120 -5.56 -4.26 11.38
N TYR A 121 -4.85 -3.39 12.12
CA TYR A 121 -5.23 -2.00 12.35
C TYR A 121 -5.42 -1.23 11.04
N THR A 122 -4.42 -1.29 10.17
CA THR A 122 -4.39 -0.57 8.90
C THR A 122 -5.53 -1.01 7.98
N LEU A 123 -5.82 -2.32 7.91
CA LEU A 123 -6.93 -2.85 7.14
C LEU A 123 -8.29 -2.42 7.69
N GLY A 124 -8.45 -2.40 9.02
CA GLY A 124 -9.66 -1.90 9.67
C GLY A 124 -9.89 -0.42 9.37
N VAL A 125 -8.85 0.40 9.52
CA VAL A 125 -8.89 1.84 9.20
C VAL A 125 -9.28 2.07 7.75
N LEU A 126 -8.65 1.37 6.79
CA LEU A 126 -8.98 1.49 5.37
C LEU A 126 -10.46 1.15 5.09
N GLN A 127 -11.00 0.13 5.77
CA GLN A 127 -12.40 -0.26 5.64
C GLN A 127 -13.36 0.80 6.19
N CYS A 128 -12.99 1.52 7.24
CA CYS A 128 -13.82 2.58 7.83
C CYS A 128 -13.79 3.92 7.07
N LEU A 129 -12.81 4.15 6.19
CA LEU A 129 -12.72 5.38 5.40
C LEU A 129 -13.87 5.49 4.37
N SER A 130 -14.67 6.55 4.45
CA SER A 130 -15.78 6.82 3.51
C SER A 130 -15.40 7.76 2.37
N GLU A 131 -14.41 8.62 2.59
CA GLU A 131 -13.95 9.61 1.63
C GLU A 131 -12.87 9.03 0.69
N ARG A 132 -12.96 9.40 -0.59
CA ARG A 132 -12.00 9.02 -1.63
C ARG A 132 -10.86 10.02 -1.67
N ASP A 133 -9.92 9.84 -0.75
CA ASP A 133 -8.69 10.63 -0.72
C ASP A 133 -7.52 9.79 -0.19
N ILE A 134 -6.38 10.44 0.00
CA ILE A 134 -5.13 9.83 0.43
C ILE A 134 -4.91 10.10 1.92
N TYR A 135 -4.62 9.03 2.64
CA TYR A 135 -4.38 9.06 4.07
C TYR A 135 -3.06 8.37 4.39
N ILE A 136 -2.49 8.75 5.51
CA ILE A 136 -1.24 8.22 6.03
C ILE A 136 -1.51 7.69 7.43
N ILE A 137 -1.05 6.48 7.71
CA ILE A 137 -0.90 6.01 9.10
C ILE A 137 0.52 6.27 9.55
N ARG A 138 0.61 6.95 10.69
CA ARG A 138 1.86 7.24 11.37
C ARG A 138 1.63 7.27 12.88
N ASP A 139 2.45 6.59 13.66
CA ASP A 139 2.37 6.55 15.13
C ASP A 139 0.96 6.19 15.63
N GLY A 140 0.31 5.25 14.94
CA GLY A 140 -1.06 4.83 15.21
C GLY A 140 -2.15 5.84 14.84
N LYS A 141 -1.80 6.99 14.25
CA LYS A 141 -2.75 8.04 13.86
C LYS A 141 -3.02 8.01 12.37
N LEU A 142 -4.30 8.16 12.02
CA LEU A 142 -4.75 8.42 10.67
C LEU A 142 -4.65 9.92 10.38
N ILE A 143 -3.92 10.28 9.33
CA ILE A 143 -3.67 11.68 8.94
C ILE A 143 -4.03 11.85 7.47
N HIS A 144 -4.84 12.86 7.16
CA HIS A 144 -5.12 13.23 5.77
C HIS A 144 -3.87 13.81 5.11
N TRP A 145 -3.58 13.48 3.85
CA TRP A 145 -2.35 13.91 3.17
C TRP A 145 -2.15 15.43 3.18
N SER A 146 -3.24 16.21 3.09
CA SER A 146 -3.18 17.67 3.09
C SER A 146 -2.84 18.28 4.46
N LYS A 147 -2.97 17.50 5.54
CA LYS A 147 -2.68 17.92 6.92
C LYS A 147 -1.26 17.57 7.37
N VAL A 148 -0.45 16.94 6.52
CA VAL A 148 0.93 16.59 6.85
C VAL A 148 1.94 17.49 6.12
N SER A 149 2.86 18.07 6.89
CA SER A 149 3.77 19.11 6.40
C SER A 149 5.04 18.52 5.80
N HIS A 150 5.73 17.63 6.52
CA HIS A 150 7.06 17.12 6.17
C HIS A 150 7.21 15.65 6.56
N ASP A 151 8.05 14.93 5.81
CA ASP A 151 8.63 13.67 6.26
C ASP A 151 9.50 13.95 7.51
N ILE A 152 9.58 13.03 8.48
CA ILE A 152 10.56 13.17 9.58
C ILE A 152 11.89 12.62 9.08
N ALA A 153 12.95 13.39 9.29
CA ALA A 153 14.33 13.06 8.92
C ALA A 153 14.94 12.04 9.88
#